data_AF-A0AAP0JJL8-F1
#
_entry.id   AF-A0AAP0JJL8-F1
#
_cell.length_a   1.000
_cell.length_b   1.000
_cell.length_c   1.000
_cell.angle_alpha   90.00
_cell.angle_beta   90.00
_cell.angle_gamma   90.00
#
_symmetry.space_group_name_H-M   'P 1'
#
loop_
_entity.id
_entity.type
_entity.pdbx_description
1 polymer ?
#
loop_
_entity_poly.entity_id
_entity_poly.type
_entity_poly.pdbx_seq_one_letter_code
_entity_poly.pdbx_strand_id
1 'polypeptide(L)'
;MHKLKKNRVQPVYVTDEAWRRYLQYWESEDFQARSRQATVNRNTEVEGPGTGPSKHGGGSVSFVTTQERLADSSETPPTVNDLYLHLHTVNHDRMTFIDARSERFYVSIEMICKILLSLSLTPYHVLCLLCIYAG
;
A
#
# COMPACT_ATOMS: atom_id res chain seq x y z
N MET A 1 -21.16 -2.32 -10.19
CA MET A 1 -21.10 -2.67 -11.63
C MET A 1 -20.38 -3.99 -11.94
N HIS A 2 -19.22 -4.31 -11.32
CA HIS A 2 -18.50 -5.58 -11.54
C HIS A 2 -19.37 -6.84 -11.40
N LYS A 3 -20.23 -6.91 -10.37
CA LYS A 3 -21.14 -8.04 -10.15
C LYS A 3 -22.17 -8.23 -11.28
N LEU A 4 -22.62 -7.14 -11.90
CA LEU A 4 -23.59 -7.15 -12.99
C LEU A 4 -22.97 -7.68 -14.29
N LYS A 5 -21.76 -7.21 -14.63
CA LYS A 5 -20.99 -7.72 -15.77
C LYS A 5 -20.64 -9.20 -15.60
N LYS A 6 -20.25 -9.62 -14.39
CA LYS A 6 -19.85 -11.00 -14.12
C LYS A 6 -21.01 -11.98 -14.22
N ASN A 7 -22.13 -11.66 -13.59
CA ASN A 7 -23.26 -12.60 -13.50
C ASN A 7 -24.18 -12.52 -14.73
N ARG A 8 -24.11 -11.43 -15.52
CA ARG A 8 -24.96 -11.18 -16.69
C ARG A 8 -26.46 -11.29 -16.40
N VAL A 9 -26.86 -11.00 -15.15
CA VAL A 9 -28.26 -10.94 -14.72
C VAL A 9 -28.71 -9.49 -14.69
N GLN A 10 -29.82 -9.20 -15.36
CA GLN A 10 -30.45 -7.88 -15.34
C GLN A 10 -31.05 -7.59 -13.96
N PRO A 11 -30.73 -6.44 -13.35
CA PRO A 11 -31.38 -6.02 -12.11
C PRO A 11 -32.80 -5.50 -12.36
N VAL A 12 -33.69 -5.69 -11.38
CA VAL A 12 -35.10 -5.24 -11.42
C VAL A 12 -35.24 -3.74 -11.70
N TYR A 13 -34.27 -2.94 -11.24
CA TYR A 13 -34.28 -1.48 -11.40
C TYR A 13 -33.68 -0.98 -12.74
N VAL A 14 -33.24 -1.88 -13.62
CA VAL A 14 -32.68 -1.53 -14.94
C VAL A 14 -33.68 -1.92 -16.01
N THR A 15 -34.03 -0.98 -16.88
CA THR A 15 -34.94 -1.25 -18.01
C THR A 15 -34.28 -2.18 -19.04
N ASP A 16 -35.10 -2.95 -19.76
CA ASP A 16 -34.61 -3.88 -20.79
C ASP A 16 -33.78 -3.19 -21.86
N GLU A 17 -34.16 -1.96 -22.22
CA GLU A 17 -33.41 -1.17 -23.19
C GLU A 17 -32.02 -0.79 -22.68
N ALA A 18 -31.92 -0.28 -21.45
CA ALA A 18 -30.64 0.04 -20.84
C ALA A 18 -29.77 -1.20 -20.68
N TRP A 19 -30.37 -2.33 -20.29
CA TRP A 19 -29.66 -3.60 -20.16
C TRP A 19 -29.06 -4.08 -21.48
N ARG A 20 -29.83 -4.02 -22.57
CA ARG A 20 -29.35 -4.37 -23.91
C ARG A 20 -28.17 -3.49 -24.34
N ARG A 21 -28.24 -2.17 -24.06
CA ARG A 21 -27.13 -1.24 -24.34
C ARG A 21 -25.88 -1.58 -23.52
N TYR A 22 -26.03 -1.97 -22.25
CA TYR A 22 -24.89 -2.44 -21.44
C TYR A 22 -24.26 -3.70 -22.00
N LEU A 23 -25.06 -4.70 -22.39
CA LEU A 23 -24.55 -5.92 -23.01
C LEU A 23 -23.80 -5.61 -24.30
N GLN A 24 -24.38 -4.81 -25.19
CA GLN A 24 -23.74 -4.40 -26.44
C GLN A 24 -22.42 -3.66 -26.20
N TYR A 25 -22.40 -2.72 -25.24
CA TYR A 25 -21.19 -2.01 -24.86
C TYR A 25 -20.12 -2.96 -24.28
N TRP A 26 -20.50 -3.91 -23.43
CA TRP A 26 -19.56 -4.88 -22.85
C TRP A 26 -19.02 -5.89 -23.87
N GLU A 27 -19.75 -6.17 -24.95
CA GLU A 27 -19.26 -7.00 -26.06
C GLU A 27 -18.46 -6.19 -27.11
N SER A 28 -18.47 -4.86 -27.03
CA SER A 28 -17.70 -4.03 -27.97
C SER A 28 -16.19 -4.30 -27.85
N GLU A 29 -15.51 -4.28 -29.01
CA GLU A 29 -14.06 -4.52 -29.07
C GLU A 29 -13.26 -3.51 -28.25
N ASP A 30 -13.65 -2.23 -28.27
CA ASP A 30 -13.01 -1.18 -27.48
C ASP A 30 -13.05 -1.50 -25.98
N PHE A 31 -14.23 -1.85 -25.46
CA PHE A 31 -14.36 -2.17 -24.05
C PHE A 31 -13.57 -3.42 -23.68
N GLN A 32 -13.60 -4.46 -24.51
CA GLN A 32 -12.84 -5.68 -24.27
C GLN A 32 -11.34 -5.42 -24.31
N ALA A 33 -10.84 -4.60 -25.24
CA ALA A 33 -9.45 -4.18 -25.32
C ALA A 33 -9.03 -3.40 -24.07
N ARG A 34 -9.81 -2.39 -23.67
CA ARG A 34 -9.56 -1.61 -22.43
C ARG A 34 -9.61 -2.49 -21.18
N SER A 35 -10.53 -3.44 -21.11
CA SER A 35 -10.65 -4.38 -19.99
C SER A 35 -9.43 -5.32 -19.90
N ARG A 36 -8.92 -5.82 -21.04
CA ARG A 36 -7.69 -6.61 -21.09
C ARG A 36 -6.48 -5.76 -20.68
N GLN A 37 -6.32 -4.57 -21.23
CA GLN A 37 -5.22 -3.67 -20.87
C GLN A 37 -5.24 -3.30 -19.39
N ALA A 38 -6.41 -2.99 -18.82
CA ALA A 38 -6.54 -2.72 -17.39
C ALA A 38 -6.16 -3.93 -16.52
N THR A 39 -6.41 -5.15 -17.00
CA THR A 39 -5.99 -6.38 -16.32
C THR A 39 -4.47 -6.54 -16.39
N VAL A 40 -3.87 -6.32 -17.56
CA VAL A 40 -2.41 -6.32 -17.73
C VAL A 40 -1.78 -5.30 -16.80
N ASN A 41 -2.22 -4.04 -16.85
CA ASN A 41 -1.67 -2.95 -16.03
C ASN A 41 -1.74 -3.23 -14.52
N ARG A 42 -2.82 -3.87 -14.04
CA ARG A 42 -2.95 -4.27 -12.63
C ARG A 42 -1.99 -5.38 -12.23
N ASN A 43 -1.57 -6.21 -13.19
CA ASN A 43 -0.66 -7.33 -12.97
C ASN A 43 0.79 -7.00 -13.36
N THR A 44 1.05 -5.83 -13.95
CA THR A 44 2.40 -5.39 -14.30
C THR A 44 3.16 -5.00 -13.04
N GLU A 45 4.40 -5.48 -12.98
CA GLU A 45 5.35 -5.13 -11.93
C GLU A 45 5.94 -3.75 -12.23
N VAL A 46 5.52 -2.75 -11.47
CA VAL A 46 5.85 -1.33 -11.74
C VAL A 46 7.34 -1.03 -11.52
N GLU A 47 8.00 -1.78 -10.63
CA GLU A 47 9.40 -1.57 -10.26
C GLU A 47 10.35 -2.67 -10.80
N GLY A 48 9.89 -3.46 -11.77
CA GLY A 48 10.69 -4.50 -12.44
C GLY A 48 10.43 -5.94 -11.96
N PRO A 49 11.11 -6.93 -12.56
CA PRO A 49 10.90 -8.36 -12.32
C PRO A 49 10.96 -8.75 -10.83
N GLY A 50 9.94 -9.42 -10.32
CA GLY A 50 9.87 -9.93 -8.95
C GLY A 50 9.45 -8.89 -7.91
N THR A 51 9.10 -7.67 -8.32
CA THR A 51 8.57 -6.65 -7.40
C THR A 51 7.09 -6.83 -7.07
N GLY A 52 6.40 -7.70 -7.83
CA GLY A 52 4.98 -7.89 -7.75
C GLY A 52 4.19 -6.70 -8.31
N PRO A 53 2.91 -6.91 -8.67
CA PRO A 53 2.04 -5.79 -9.02
C PRO A 53 1.90 -4.84 -7.84
N SER A 54 1.83 -3.53 -8.11
CA SER A 54 1.55 -2.52 -7.09
C SER A 54 0.15 -2.76 -6.51
N LYS A 55 0.10 -3.47 -5.38
CA LYS A 55 -1.13 -3.72 -4.62
C LYS A 55 -1.27 -2.63 -3.59
N HIS A 56 -1.54 -1.40 -4.02
CA HIS A 56 -1.98 -0.37 -3.08
C HIS A 56 -3.39 -0.69 -2.59
N GLY A 57 -3.47 -1.58 -1.59
CA GLY A 57 -4.69 -2.02 -0.93
C GLY A 57 -5.16 -1.07 0.16
N GLY A 58 -4.78 0.22 0.09
CA GLY A 58 -5.40 1.26 0.90
C GLY A 58 -6.88 1.30 0.54
N GLY A 59 -7.71 0.62 1.32
CA GLY A 59 -9.15 0.63 1.16
C GLY A 59 -9.70 2.05 1.35
N SER A 60 -11.01 2.17 1.57
CA SER A 60 -11.62 3.48 1.82
C SER A 60 -11.24 4.12 3.17
N VAL A 61 -10.41 3.45 3.98
CA VAL A 61 -10.00 3.92 5.31
C VAL A 61 -8.73 4.75 5.18
N SER A 62 -8.76 5.95 5.76
CA SER A 62 -7.60 6.84 5.77
C SER A 62 -6.48 6.33 6.70
N PHE A 63 -5.26 6.81 6.48
CA PHE A 63 -4.13 6.58 7.40
C PHE A 63 -4.44 7.06 8.81
N VAL A 64 -5.07 8.24 8.94
CA VAL A 64 -5.45 8.84 10.23
C VAL A 64 -6.42 7.95 10.99
N THR A 65 -7.50 7.52 10.32
CA THR A 65 -8.49 6.62 10.93
C THR A 65 -7.89 5.29 11.34
N THR A 66 -6.92 4.77 10.57
CA THR A 66 -6.21 3.53 10.93
C THR A 66 -5.32 3.75 12.15
N GLN A 67 -4.64 4.89 12.23
CA GLN A 67 -3.83 5.27 13.38
C GLN A 67 -4.67 5.43 14.66
N GLU A 68 -5.84 6.08 14.58
CA GLU A 68 -6.78 6.22 15.69
C GLU A 68 -7.22 4.84 16.20
N ARG A 69 -7.62 3.93 15.29
CA ARG A 69 -8.00 2.56 15.68
C ARG A 69 -6.86 1.77 16.31
N LEU A 70 -5.63 1.98 15.84
CA LEU A 70 -4.45 1.36 16.45
C LEU A 70 -4.16 1.95 17.84
N ALA A 71 -4.41 3.24 18.03
CA ALA A 71 -4.30 3.86 19.35
C ALA A 71 -5.37 3.35 20.31
N ASP A 72 -6.60 3.13 19.85
CA ASP A 72 -7.69 2.59 20.67
C ASP A 72 -7.46 1.13 21.09
N SER A 73 -6.69 0.37 20.32
CA SER A 73 -6.43 -1.06 20.55
C SER A 73 -5.08 -1.37 21.24
N SER A 74 -4.26 -0.35 21.48
CA SER A 74 -2.93 -0.48 22.05
C SER A 74 -2.79 0.35 23.32
N GLU A 75 -2.09 -0.17 24.32
CA GLU A 75 -1.79 0.57 25.56
C GLU A 75 -0.83 1.74 25.31
N THR A 76 -0.04 1.67 24.23
CA THR A 76 0.90 2.70 23.82
C THR A 76 0.48 3.32 22.48
N PRO A 77 0.68 4.64 22.30
CA PRO A 77 0.44 5.28 21.00
C PRO A 77 1.21 4.56 19.88
N PRO A 78 0.55 4.20 18.77
CA PRO A 78 1.19 3.49 17.67
C PRO A 78 2.23 4.39 17.01
N THR A 79 3.41 3.82 16.77
CA THR A 79 4.46 4.48 16.01
C THR A 79 4.12 4.52 14.52
N VAL A 80 4.86 5.33 13.76
CA VAL A 80 4.76 5.33 12.29
C VAL A 80 5.09 3.95 11.71
N ASN A 81 6.01 3.20 12.33
CA ASN A 81 6.34 1.83 11.92
C ASN A 81 5.20 0.85 12.20
N ASP A 82 4.52 0.98 13.34
CA ASP A 82 3.34 0.15 13.66
C ASP A 82 2.23 0.36 12.63
N LEU A 83 1.95 1.63 12.30
CA LEU A 83 0.99 2.00 11.27
C LEU A 83 1.41 1.45 9.89
N TYR A 84 2.69 1.58 9.54
CA TYR A 84 3.21 1.10 8.27
C TYR A 84 3.08 -0.42 8.12
N LEU A 85 3.53 -1.18 9.14
CA LEU A 85 3.42 -2.63 9.18
C LEU A 85 1.96 -3.07 9.13
N HIS A 86 1.07 -2.42 9.88
CA HIS A 86 -0.35 -2.74 9.86
C HIS A 86 -0.96 -2.61 8.46
N LEU A 87 -0.56 -1.59 7.69
CA LEU A 87 -1.12 -1.32 6.36
C LEU A 87 -0.49 -2.15 5.23
N HIS A 88 0.77 -2.58 5.39
CA HIS A 88 1.54 -3.22 4.32
C HIS A 88 1.90 -4.68 4.58
N THR A 89 1.32 -5.29 5.62
CA THR A 89 1.45 -6.73 5.89
C THR A 89 0.14 -7.49 5.73
N VAL A 90 0.25 -8.76 5.35
CA VAL A 90 -0.88 -9.64 5.08
C VAL A 90 -1.64 -9.89 6.39
N ASN A 91 -2.96 -9.67 6.36
CA ASN A 91 -3.84 -9.85 7.52
C ASN A 91 -3.35 -9.13 8.80
N HIS A 92 -2.58 -8.05 8.64
CA HIS A 92 -1.99 -7.31 9.76
C HIS A 92 -1.08 -8.17 10.66
N ASP A 93 -0.46 -9.22 10.10
CA ASP A 93 0.44 -10.14 10.84
C ASP A 93 1.77 -9.48 11.25
N ARG A 94 2.09 -8.31 10.69
CA ARG A 94 3.31 -7.53 10.93
C ARG A 94 4.60 -8.22 10.49
N MET A 95 4.51 -9.33 9.76
CA MET A 95 5.64 -10.17 9.36
C MET A 95 5.73 -10.34 7.84
N THR A 96 4.59 -10.54 7.18
CA THR A 96 4.56 -10.89 5.75
C THR A 96 4.12 -9.69 4.93
N PHE A 97 5.03 -9.06 4.17
CA PHE A 97 4.68 -7.91 3.33
C PHE A 97 3.78 -8.28 2.15
N ILE A 98 2.85 -7.38 1.81
CA ILE A 98 1.90 -7.55 0.70
C ILE A 98 2.62 -7.51 -0.67
N ASP A 99 3.72 -6.74 -0.75
CA ASP A 99 4.58 -6.62 -1.91
C ASP A 99 6.03 -6.32 -1.51
N ALA A 100 6.96 -6.61 -2.42
CA ALA A 100 8.39 -6.46 -2.19
C ALA A 100 8.82 -4.99 -2.06
N ARG A 101 8.05 -4.05 -2.63
CA ARG A 101 8.31 -2.62 -2.54
C ARG A 101 8.16 -2.13 -1.10
N SER A 102 7.09 -2.57 -0.45
CA SER A 102 6.77 -2.21 0.92
C SER A 102 7.80 -2.75 1.90
N GLU A 103 8.27 -3.99 1.68
CA GLU A 103 9.37 -4.58 2.44
C GLU A 103 10.66 -3.77 2.29
N ARG A 104 11.08 -3.48 1.05
CA ARG A 104 12.30 -2.69 0.79
C ARG A 104 12.26 -1.31 1.44
N PHE A 105 11.10 -0.64 1.39
CA PHE A 105 10.91 0.66 2.01
C PHE A 105 11.04 0.57 3.53
N TYR A 106 10.40 -0.42 4.16
CA TYR A 106 10.50 -0.65 5.60
C TYR A 106 11.94 -0.93 6.04
N VAL A 107 12.65 -1.84 5.36
CA VAL A 107 14.06 -2.16 5.64
C VAL A 107 14.95 -0.93 5.51
N SER A 108 14.70 -0.09 4.50
CA SER A 108 15.46 1.14 4.28
C SER A 108 15.24 2.14 5.40
N ILE A 109 13.99 2.34 5.84
CA ILE A 109 13.67 3.20 7.00
C ILE A 109 14.34 2.65 8.27
N GLU A 110 14.21 1.35 8.53
CA GLU A 110 14.76 0.73 9.73
C GLU A 110 16.29 0.89 9.78
N MET A 111 16.97 0.71 8.64
CA MET A 111 18.41 0.93 8.51
C MET A 111 18.79 2.39 8.78
N ILE A 112 18.06 3.36 8.20
CA ILE A 112 18.30 4.79 8.42
C ILE A 112 18.10 5.13 9.90
N CYS A 113 17.03 4.66 10.54
CA CYS A 113 16.77 4.90 11.96
C CYS A 113 17.90 4.35 12.84
N LYS A 114 18.40 3.14 12.55
CA LYS A 114 19.55 2.55 13.28
C LYS A 114 20.82 3.36 13.13
N ILE A 115 21.10 3.88 11.92
CA ILE A 115 22.26 4.74 11.66
C ILE A 115 22.12 6.08 12.39
N LEU A 116 20.95 6.72 12.36
CA LEU A 116 20.73 7.98 13.06
C LEU A 116 20.81 7.82 14.58
N LEU A 117 20.31 6.71 15.12
CA LEU A 117 20.45 6.36 16.53
C LEU A 117 21.91 6.10 16.90
N SER A 118 22.67 5.35 16.09
CA SER A 118 24.09 5.12 16.38
C SER A 118 24.92 6.41 16.32
N LEU A 119 24.65 7.30 15.36
CA LEU A 119 25.33 8.59 15.25
C LEU A 119 24.99 9.52 16.44
N SER A 120 23.74 9.53 16.91
CA SER A 120 23.32 10.30 18.09
C SER A 120 23.78 9.69 19.43
N LEU A 121 24.08 8.39 19.46
CA LEU A 121 24.59 7.66 20.63
C LEU A 121 26.12 7.59 20.68
N THR A 122 26.84 8.08 19.66
CA THR A 122 28.30 8.16 19.73
C THR A 122 28.77 9.36 20.57
N PRO A 123 29.46 9.16 21.72
CA PRO A 123 30.05 10.26 22.48
C PRO A 123 31.22 10.95 21.76
N TYR A 124 31.63 10.42 20.61
CA TYR A 124 32.79 10.88 19.84
C TYR A 124 32.62 12.30 19.24
N HIS A 125 31.40 12.77 18.98
CA HIS A 125 31.20 14.14 18.47
C HIS A 125 31.28 15.21 19.57
N VAL A 126 30.93 14.90 20.82
CA VAL A 126 31.06 15.85 21.94
C VAL A 126 32.53 15.97 22.37
N LEU A 127 33.29 14.86 22.35
CA LEU A 127 34.72 14.86 22.63
C LEU A 127 35.56 15.49 21.51
N CYS A 128 35.20 15.30 20.23
CA CYS A 128 35.95 15.88 19.12
C CYS A 128 35.81 17.42 19.06
N LEU A 129 34.64 17.97 19.40
CA LEU A 129 34.45 19.44 19.47
C LEU A 129 35.12 20.07 20.71
N LEU A 130 35.18 19.36 21.84
CA LEU A 130 35.90 19.86 23.03
C LEU A 130 37.42 19.83 22.87
N CYS A 131 37.98 18.87 22.12
CA CYS A 131 39.41 18.83 21.84
C CYS A 131 39.88 19.89 20.83
N ILE A 132 39.00 20.38 19.94
CA ILE A 132 39.35 21.43 18.97
C ILE A 132 39.29 22.84 19.60
N TYR A 133 38.48 23.03 20.65
CA TYR A 133 38.33 24.34 21.33
C TYR A 133 39.17 24.50 22.61
N ALA A 134 39.92 23.48 23.03
CA ALA A 134 40.74 23.51 24.25
C ALA A 134 42.27 23.45 23.98
N GLY A 135 42.71 23.75 22.76
CA GLY A 135 44.13 23.83 22.36
C GLY A 135 44.54 25.22 21.93
#